data_AF-A0A929YYC8-F1
#
_entry.id   AF-A0A929YYC8-F1
#
_cell.length_a   1.000
_cell.length_b   1.000
_cell.length_c   1.000
_cell.angle_alpha   90.00
_cell.angle_beta   90.00
_cell.angle_gamma   90.00
#
_symmetry.space_group_name_H-M   'P 1'
#
loop_
_entity.id
_entity.type
_entity.pdbx_description
1 polymer ?
#
loop_
_entity_poly.entity_id
_entity_poly.type
_entity_poly.pdbx_seq_one_letter_code
_entity_poly.pdbx_strand_id
1 'polypeptide(L)'
;MNDLLQLFIFAQTPLEELRAWLAATPHRFEHFAPGERIIAQGAECRSALLLTAGKANTEMVQDGRDLSIDVLKAPMLLASAFLFG
;
A
#
# COMPACT_ATOMS: atom_id res chain seq x y z
N MET A 1 -7.32 -4.72 12.52
CA MET A 1 -6.77 -3.44 13.06
C MET A 1 -5.43 -3.65 13.75
N ASN A 2 -5.19 -4.78 14.43
CA ASN A 2 -3.87 -5.13 14.98
C ASN A 2 -2.80 -5.37 13.90
N ASP A 3 -3.20 -5.75 12.69
CA ASP A 3 -2.26 -6.12 11.61
C ASP A 3 -1.54 -4.91 11.02
N LEU A 4 -2.06 -3.68 11.19
CA LEU A 4 -1.36 -2.47 10.73
C LEU A 4 -0.04 -2.25 11.50
N LEU A 5 0.03 -2.64 12.78
CA LEU A 5 1.27 -2.57 13.56
C LEU A 5 2.37 -3.49 13.01
N GLN A 6 2.02 -4.48 12.18
CA GLN A 6 3.00 -5.34 11.52
C GLN A 6 3.70 -4.64 10.35
N LEU A 7 3.17 -3.50 9.88
CA LEU A 7 3.86 -2.67 8.89
C LEU A 7 5.03 -1.96 9.56
N PHE A 8 6.22 -2.03 8.94
CA PHE A 8 7.44 -1.43 9.48
C PHE A 8 7.29 0.07 9.80
N ILE A 9 6.48 0.79 9.02
CA ILE A 9 6.22 2.23 9.22
C ILE A 9 5.48 2.55 10.53
N PHE A 10 4.84 1.55 11.15
CA PHE A 10 4.10 1.69 12.41
C PHE A 10 4.69 0.84 13.54
N ALA A 11 5.78 0.11 13.30
CA ALA A 11 6.30 -0.89 14.23
C ALA A 11 6.77 -0.31 15.57
N GLN A 12 7.08 0.99 15.62
CA GLN A 12 7.52 1.70 16.85
C GLN A 12 6.45 2.67 17.38
N THR A 13 5.25 2.68 16.79
CA THR A 13 4.18 3.57 17.20
C THR A 13 3.27 2.87 18.20
N PRO A 14 3.07 3.42 19.42
CA PRO A 14 2.12 2.86 20.38
C PRO A 14 0.72 2.75 19.77
N LEU A 15 0.00 1.66 20.04
CA LEU A 15 -1.30 1.38 19.42
C LEU A 15 -2.30 2.53 19.62
N GLU A 16 -2.35 3.13 20.81
CA GLU A 16 -3.28 4.21 21.11
C GLU A 16 -2.94 5.50 20.34
N GLU A 17 -1.65 5.79 20.14
CA GLU A 17 -1.21 6.91 19.29
C GLU A 17 -1.56 6.68 17.82
N LEU A 18 -1.32 5.46 17.32
CA LEU A 18 -1.68 5.09 15.95
C LEU A 18 -3.20 5.19 15.73
N ARG A 19 -4.00 4.73 16.70
CA ARG A 19 -5.46 4.83 16.65
C ARG A 19 -5.94 6.28 16.65
N ALA A 20 -5.38 7.12 17.53
CA ALA A 20 -5.70 8.54 17.58
C ALA A 20 -5.33 9.24 16.26
N TRP A 21 -4.16 8.93 15.72
CA TRP A 21 -3.70 9.49 14.45
C TRP A 21 -4.58 9.05 13.27
N LEU A 22 -4.91 7.76 13.15
CA LEU A 22 -5.82 7.26 12.10
C LEU A 22 -7.23 7.86 12.22
N ALA A 23 -7.72 8.09 13.43
CA ALA A 23 -9.01 8.74 13.65
C ALA A 23 -9.03 10.22 13.21
N ALA A 24 -7.90 10.92 13.33
CA ALA A 24 -7.77 12.32 12.93
C ALA A 24 -7.34 12.52 11.47
N THR A 25 -6.71 11.51 10.86
CA THR A 25 -6.12 11.62 9.52
C THR A 25 -7.16 11.28 8.44
N PRO A 26 -7.32 12.13 7.41
CA PRO A 26 -8.17 11.79 6.27
C PRO A 26 -7.69 10.53 5.57
N HIS A 27 -8.53 9.51 5.53
CA HIS A 27 -8.27 8.25 4.82
C HIS A 27 -9.57 7.70 4.27
N ARG A 28 -9.45 6.74 3.35
CA ARG A 28 -10.59 6.02 2.78
C ARG A 28 -10.27 4.54 2.65
N PHE A 29 -11.30 3.73 2.69
CA PHE A 29 -11.22 2.31 2.38
C PHE A 29 -11.80 2.07 0.99
N GLU A 30 -11.02 1.41 0.15
CA GLU A 30 -11.43 1.01 -1.19
C GLU A 30 -11.36 -0.52 -1.29
N HIS A 31 -12.30 -1.10 -2.03
CA HIS A 31 -12.34 -2.52 -2.33
C HIS A 31 -12.22 -2.70 -3.83
N PHE A 32 -11.42 -3.68 -4.24
CA PHE A 32 -11.16 -3.98 -5.63
C PHE A 32 -11.54 -5.44 -5.91
N ALA A 33 -12.27 -5.67 -6.98
CA ALA A 33 -12.57 -7.00 -7.48
C ALA A 33 -11.32 -7.62 -8.14
N PRO A 34 -11.24 -8.96 -8.25
CA PRO A 34 -10.15 -9.62 -8.97
C PRO A 34 -10.02 -9.08 -10.40
N GLY A 35 -8.81 -8.65 -10.77
CA GLY A 35 -8.52 -8.09 -12.09
C GLY A 35 -8.71 -6.57 -12.18
N GLU A 36 -9.27 -5.91 -11.16
CA GLU A 36 -9.33 -4.45 -11.13
C GLU A 36 -7.96 -3.83 -10.86
N ARG A 37 -7.68 -2.73 -11.56
CA ARG A 37 -6.43 -1.98 -11.38
C ARG A 37 -6.56 -1.04 -10.19
N ILE A 38 -5.68 -1.21 -9.20
CA ILE A 38 -5.59 -0.34 -8.03
C ILE A 38 -4.93 1.00 -8.39
N ILE A 39 -3.78 0.96 -9.08
CA ILE A 39 -3.02 2.14 -9.49
C ILE A 39 -2.23 1.85 -10.78
N ALA A 40 -2.00 2.86 -11.60
CA ALA A 40 -1.19 2.73 -12.83
C ALA A 40 0.27 3.16 -12.58
N GLN A 41 1.22 2.57 -13.31
CA GLN A 41 2.61 3.02 -13.31
C GLN A 41 2.69 4.48 -13.78
N GLY A 42 3.46 5.30 -13.05
CA GLY A 42 3.58 6.73 -13.33
C GLY A 42 2.40 7.59 -12.86
N ALA A 43 1.39 7.00 -12.21
CA ALA A 43 0.35 7.77 -11.54
C ALA A 43 0.96 8.62 -10.41
N GLU A 44 0.46 9.85 -10.26
CA GLU A 44 0.91 10.75 -9.21
C GLU A 44 0.60 10.17 -7.82
N CYS A 45 1.62 10.13 -6.96
CA CYS A 45 1.46 9.66 -5.59
C CYS A 45 0.85 10.77 -4.72
N ARG A 46 -0.48 10.72 -4.54
CA ARG A 46 -1.24 11.71 -3.75
C ARG A 46 -1.56 11.27 -2.32
N SER A 47 -1.30 10.00 -2.01
CA SER A 47 -1.57 9.39 -0.71
C SER A 47 -0.75 8.11 -0.57
N ALA A 48 -0.40 7.73 0.65
CA ALA A 48 0.11 6.38 0.92
C ALA A 48 -1.02 5.36 0.76
N LEU A 49 -0.76 4.25 0.06
CA LEU A 49 -1.72 3.16 -0.10
C LEU A 49 -1.29 1.97 0.77
N LEU A 50 -2.23 1.44 1.55
CA LEU A 50 -2.02 0.27 2.39
C LEU A 50 -2.90 -0.88 1.90
N LEU A 51 -2.28 -2.01 1.57
CA LEU A 51 -2.99 -3.26 1.34
C LEU A 51 -3.30 -3.89 2.70
N THR A 52 -4.53 -3.72 3.16
CA THR A 52 -4.97 -4.17 4.49
C THR A 52 -5.57 -5.58 4.49
N ALA A 53 -5.99 -6.10 3.34
CA ALA A 53 -6.51 -7.45 3.17
C ALA A 53 -6.24 -8.00 1.75
N GLY A 54 -6.18 -9.33 1.64
CA GLY A 54 -6.04 -10.02 0.35
C GLY A 54 -4.64 -9.96 -0.26
N LYS A 55 -4.59 -9.98 -1.59
CA LYS A 55 -3.36 -10.00 -2.39
C LYS A 55 -3.50 -9.01 -3.55
N ALA A 56 -2.39 -8.42 -3.96
CA ALA A 56 -2.30 -7.58 -5.14
C ALA A 56 -1.11 -8.02 -5.98
N ASN A 57 -1.25 -7.93 -7.30
CA ASN A 57 -0.14 -8.13 -8.22
C ASN A 57 0.45 -6.77 -8.56
N THR A 58 1.78 -6.67 -8.60
CA THR A 58 2.47 -5.50 -9.13
C THR A 58 3.15 -5.88 -10.43
N GLU A 59 2.86 -5.12 -11.47
CA GLU A 59 3.47 -5.24 -12.78
C GLU A 59 4.38 -4.03 -12.99
N MET A 60 5.65 -4.27 -13.28
CA MET A 60 6.59 -3.21 -13.63
C MET A 60 7.18 -3.50 -15.00
N VAL A 61 7.09 -2.51 -15.89
CA VAL A 61 7.73 -2.56 -17.21
C VAL A 61 8.97 -1.69 -17.16
N GLN A 62 10.13 -2.29 -17.42
CA GLN A 62 11.41 -1.59 -17.53
C GLN A 62 11.84 -1.52 -19.00
N ASP A 63 12.11 -0.30 -19.48
CA ASP A 63 12.62 0.02 -20.82
C ASP A 63 11.93 -0.70 -22.00
N GLY A 64 10.64 -1.04 -21.83
CA GLY A 64 9.81 -1.70 -22.82
C GLY A 64 10.18 -3.16 -23.13
N ARG A 65 11.06 -3.79 -22.36
CA ARG A 65 11.54 -5.16 -22.63
C ARG A 65 11.25 -6.16 -21.52
N ASP A 66 11.34 -5.72 -20.26
CA ASP A 66 11.21 -6.62 -19.12
C ASP A 66 9.93 -6.32 -18.33
N LEU A 67 9.07 -7.32 -18.19
CA LEU A 67 7.89 -7.30 -17.33
C LEU A 67 8.18 -8.15 -16.09
N SER A 68 8.24 -7.53 -14.92
CA SER A 68 8.27 -8.25 -13.65
C SER A 68 6.88 -8.24 -13.02
N ILE A 69 6.42 -9.42 -12.57
CA ILE A 69 5.16 -9.58 -11.83
C ILE A 69 5.49 -10.12 -10.44
N ASP A 70 5.16 -9.34 -9.41
CA ASP A 70 5.27 -9.74 -8.01
C ASP A 70 3.91 -9.83 -7.35
N VAL A 71 3.77 -10.72 -6.36
CA VAL A 71 2.53 -10.88 -5.57
C VAL A 71 2.74 -10.32 -4.18
N LEU A 72 2.09 -9.21 -3.89
CA LEU A 72 2.05 -8.59 -2.57
C LEU A 72 0.93 -9.21 -1.73
N LYS A 73 1.19 -9.40 -0.44
CA LYS A 73 0.23 -9.94 0.54
C LYS A 73 0.01 -8.93 1.65
N ALA A 74 -1.23 -8.78 2.09
CA ALA A 74 -1.53 -7.95 3.25
C ALA A 74 -0.88 -8.52 4.54
N PRO A 75 -0.49 -7.67 5.51
CA PRO A 75 -0.46 -6.21 5.40
C PRO A 75 0.78 -5.73 4.62
N MET A 76 0.60 -4.80 3.67
CA MET A 76 1.72 -4.23 2.89
C MET A 76 1.53 -2.75 2.60
N LEU A 77 2.61 -1.97 2.68
CA LEU A 77 2.66 -0.62 2.12
C LEU A 77 2.86 -0.73 0.60
N LEU A 78 1.86 -0.31 -0.16
CA LEU A 78 1.95 -0.28 -1.61
C LEU A 78 2.80 0.92 -2.05
N ALA A 79 3.52 0.78 -3.16
CA ALA A 79 4.24 1.87 -3.81
C ALA A 79 5.31 2.57 -2.93
N SER A 80 5.99 1.84 -2.04
CA SER A 80 7.04 2.40 -1.16
C SER A 80 8.21 3.06 -1.93
N ALA A 81 8.50 2.60 -3.15
CA ALA A 81 9.52 3.20 -4.02
C ALA A 81 9.22 4.68 -4.40
N PHE A 82 7.96 5.11 -4.35
CA PHE A 82 7.58 6.51 -4.62
C PHE A 82 7.74 7.43 -3.40
N LEU A 83 7.80 6.87 -2.18
CA LEU A 83 7.89 7.65 -0.94
C LEU A 83 9.34 8.03 -0.58
N PHE A 84 10.33 7.34 -1.16
CA PHE A 84 11.76 7.55 -0.89
C PHE A 84 12.55 8.00 -2.13
N GLY A 85 11.86 8.49 -3.16
CA GLY A 85 12.48 9.08 -4.35
C GLY A 85 13.21 10.38 -4.04
#